data_AF-A0A2W0A0F5-F1
#
_entry.id   AF-A0A2W0A0F5-F1
#
_cell.length_a   1.000
_cell.length_b   1.000
_cell.length_c   1.000
_cell.angle_alpha   90.00
_cell.angle_beta   90.00
_cell.angle_gamma   90.00
#
_symmetry.space_group_name_H-M   'P 1'
#
loop_
_entity.id
_entity.type
_entity.pdbx_description
1 polymer ?
#
loop_
_entity_poly.entity_id
_entity_poly.type
_entity_poly.pdbx_seq_one_letter_code
_entity_poly.pdbx_strand_id
1 'polypeptide(L)'
;MNGSGTATGRSTETEVELIQRRGNGLSPRQRWFSLAELILGSAIVIGHNVYHVIPNEVPILVVLGLISVRLRDGAWTAMGLRWPASWRRTVLFALGAAALRILLGALVIDPLTAHFWPPAVAPSGADQITGHVMVALRWLLIVWIFAAFGEEIGY
;
A
#
# COMPACT_ATOMS: atom_id res chain seq x y z
N MET A 1 -8.58 59.28 -33.12
CA MET A 1 -7.58 58.28 -32.71
C MET A 1 -7.88 57.89 -31.27
N ASN A 2 -8.31 56.66 -31.00
CA ASN A 2 -8.28 56.07 -29.65
C ASN A 2 -8.19 54.55 -29.80
N GLY A 3 -7.00 54.03 -29.54
CA GLY A 3 -6.66 52.62 -29.65
C GLY A 3 -7.12 51.84 -28.42
N SER A 4 -7.81 50.74 -28.69
CA SER A 4 -8.24 49.71 -27.76
C SER A 4 -7.04 48.90 -27.26
N GLY A 5 -6.74 48.99 -25.96
CA GLY A 5 -5.78 48.14 -25.26
C GLY A 5 -6.48 47.17 -24.31
N THR A 6 -6.15 45.89 -24.48
CA THR A 6 -6.00 44.86 -23.42
C THR A 6 -7.25 44.41 -22.64
N ALA A 7 -7.85 43.30 -23.06
CA ALA A 7 -8.83 42.52 -22.28
C ALA A 7 -8.62 40.99 -22.44
N THR A 8 -7.38 40.50 -22.37
CA THR A 8 -7.08 39.06 -22.56
C THR A 8 -6.41 38.40 -21.34
N GLY A 9 -6.06 39.14 -20.29
CA GLY A 9 -5.33 38.59 -19.13
C GLY A 9 -6.16 38.23 -17.89
N ARG A 10 -7.44 38.64 -17.80
CA ARG A 10 -8.20 38.60 -16.54
C ARG A 10 -9.09 37.36 -16.36
N SER A 11 -9.37 36.58 -17.40
CA SER A 11 -10.24 35.39 -17.33
C SER A 11 -9.50 34.14 -16.86
N THR A 12 -8.22 34.00 -17.21
CA THR A 12 -7.41 32.82 -16.87
C THR A 12 -7.04 32.75 -15.38
N GLU A 13 -6.82 33.89 -14.72
CA GLU A 13 -6.51 33.91 -13.28
C GLU A 13 -7.72 33.49 -12.43
N THR A 14 -8.93 33.92 -12.80
CA THR A 14 -10.15 33.56 -12.05
C THR A 14 -10.50 32.09 -12.24
N GLU A 15 -10.29 31.53 -13.43
CA GLU A 15 -10.55 30.13 -13.71
C GLU A 15 -9.55 29.20 -13.00
N VAL A 16 -8.27 29.54 -12.99
CA VAL A 16 -7.24 28.80 -12.24
C VAL A 16 -7.47 28.89 -10.73
N GLU A 17 -7.81 30.07 -10.19
CA GLU A 17 -8.12 30.22 -8.76
C GLU A 17 -9.41 29.47 -8.38
N LEU A 18 -10.42 29.44 -9.25
CA LEU A 18 -11.65 28.68 -9.05
C LEU A 18 -11.42 27.17 -9.13
N ILE A 19 -10.52 26.70 -10.01
CA ILE A 19 -10.10 25.30 -10.10
C ILE A 19 -9.27 24.91 -8.86
N GLN A 20 -8.37 25.78 -8.38
CA GLN A 20 -7.62 25.60 -7.14
C GLN A 20 -8.54 25.60 -5.90
N ARG A 21 -9.57 26.47 -5.86
CA ARG A 21 -10.58 26.51 -4.80
C ARG A 21 -11.54 25.32 -4.84
N ARG A 22 -11.87 24.80 -6.03
CA ARG A 22 -12.63 23.54 -6.18
C ARG A 22 -11.82 22.31 -5.76
N GLY A 23 -10.48 22.42 -5.75
CA GLY A 23 -9.58 21.29 -5.51
C GLY A 23 -9.46 20.84 -4.05
N ASN A 24 -9.35 21.74 -3.07
CA ASN A 24 -8.66 21.35 -1.82
C ASN A 24 -9.37 21.71 -0.51
N GLY A 25 -10.41 20.97 -0.15
CA GLY A 25 -10.89 20.99 1.23
C GLY A 25 -11.77 19.81 1.60
N LEU A 26 -11.21 18.83 2.31
CA LEU A 26 -12.01 17.84 3.05
C LEU A 26 -13.02 18.60 3.92
N SER A 27 -14.30 18.20 3.88
CA SER A 27 -15.31 18.76 4.77
C SER A 27 -14.91 18.55 6.24
N PRO A 28 -15.36 19.39 7.19
CA PRO A 28 -15.04 19.22 8.60
C PRO A 28 -15.37 17.81 9.13
N ARG A 29 -16.46 17.20 8.64
CA ARG A 29 -16.84 15.82 8.97
C ARG A 29 -15.83 14.80 8.43
N GLN A 30 -15.39 14.95 7.18
CA GLN A 30 -14.37 14.06 6.59
C GLN A 30 -13.03 14.19 7.31
N ARG A 31 -12.65 15.39 7.77
CA ARG A 31 -11.41 15.59 8.55
C ARG A 31 -11.47 14.87 9.89
N TRP A 32 -12.58 14.98 10.60
CA TRP A 32 -12.79 14.25 11.86
C TRP A 32 -12.82 12.74 11.65
N PHE A 33 -13.44 12.29 10.55
CA PHE A 33 -13.42 10.88 10.18
C PHE A 33 -12.00 10.39 9.91
N SER A 34 -11.21 11.09 9.09
CA SER A 34 -9.80 10.74 8.83
C SER A 34 -8.92 10.80 10.09
N LEU A 35 -9.17 11.74 11.00
CA LEU A 35 -8.47 11.77 12.29
C LEU A 35 -8.81 10.55 13.15
N ALA A 36 -10.08 10.15 13.19
CA ALA A 36 -10.49 8.94 13.92
C ALA A 36 -9.87 7.68 13.31
N GLU A 37 -9.81 7.59 11.98
CA GLU A 37 -9.13 6.49 11.26
C GLU A 37 -7.64 6.43 11.59
N LEU A 38 -6.96 7.59 11.61
CA LEU A 38 -5.56 7.69 11.96
C LEU A 38 -5.30 7.25 13.41
N ILE A 39 -6.11 7.72 14.36
CA ILE A 39 -5.99 7.35 15.77
C ILE A 39 -6.21 5.85 15.94
N LEU A 40 -7.26 5.30 15.33
CA LEU A 40 -7.58 3.88 15.40
C LEU A 40 -6.47 3.02 14.79
N GLY A 41 -6.02 3.34 13.58
CA GLY A 41 -4.93 2.64 12.91
C GLY A 41 -3.63 2.68 13.72
N SER A 42 -3.27 3.86 14.23
CA SER A 42 -2.08 4.04 15.07
C SER A 42 -2.17 3.24 16.37
N ALA A 43 -3.33 3.22 17.02
CA ALA A 43 -3.55 2.44 18.24
C ALA A 43 -3.40 0.93 17.99
N ILE A 44 -3.86 0.42 16.84
CA ILE A 44 -3.69 -0.99 16.45
C ILE A 44 -2.20 -1.30 16.20
N VAL A 45 -1.50 -0.45 15.45
CA VAL A 45 -0.06 -0.62 15.16
C VAL A 45 0.75 -0.61 16.45
N ILE A 46 0.47 0.31 17.38
CA ILE A 46 1.12 0.39 18.68
C ILE A 46 0.75 -0.83 19.55
N GLY A 47 -0.51 -1.26 19.54
CA GLY A 47 -0.99 -2.43 20.26
C GLY A 47 -0.30 -3.73 19.82
N HIS A 48 -0.01 -3.86 18.52
CA HIS A 48 0.76 -4.98 17.98
C HIS A 48 2.26 -4.83 18.29
N ASN A 49 2.90 -3.75 17.83
CA ASN A 49 4.36 -3.62 17.82
C ASN A 49 4.97 -3.29 19.18
N VAL A 50 4.26 -2.57 20.05
CA VAL A 50 4.78 -2.13 21.36
C VAL A 50 4.24 -3.02 22.47
N TYR A 51 2.92 -3.14 22.56
CA TYR A 51 2.29 -3.85 23.68
C TYR A 51 2.15 -5.35 23.45
N HIS A 52 2.35 -5.85 22.22
CA HIS A 52 2.24 -7.28 21.88
C HIS A 52 0.90 -7.92 22.29
N VAL A 53 -0.17 -7.11 22.39
CA VAL A 53 -1.52 -7.57 22.79
C VAL A 53 -2.40 -7.88 21.59
N ILE A 54 -2.04 -7.39 20.41
CA ILE A 54 -2.74 -7.65 19.14
C ILE A 54 -1.90 -8.66 18.36
N PRO A 55 -2.45 -9.78 17.89
CA PRO A 55 -1.67 -10.85 17.27
C PRO A 55 -1.12 -10.49 15.87
N ASN A 56 -1.87 -9.73 15.06
CA ASN A 56 -1.42 -9.21 13.76
C ASN A 56 -2.24 -7.96 13.40
N GLU A 57 -1.58 -6.85 13.09
CA GLU A 57 -2.23 -5.60 12.68
C GLU A 57 -2.69 -5.61 11.22
N VAL A 58 -1.93 -6.23 10.32
CA VAL A 58 -2.18 -6.15 8.87
C VAL A 58 -3.58 -6.61 8.48
N PRO A 59 -4.10 -7.78 8.91
CA PRO A 59 -5.47 -8.19 8.57
C PRO A 59 -6.54 -7.21 9.08
N ILE A 60 -6.32 -6.61 10.25
CA ILE A 60 -7.26 -5.67 10.87
C ILE A 60 -7.27 -4.36 10.07
N LEU A 61 -6.08 -3.83 9.77
CA LEU A 61 -5.91 -2.59 9.02
C LEU A 61 -6.45 -2.72 7.59
N VAL A 62 -6.25 -3.85 6.93
CA VAL A 62 -6.82 -4.13 5.60
C VAL A 62 -8.34 -4.08 5.62
N VAL A 63 -8.99 -4.72 6.59
CA VAL A 63 -10.45 -4.70 6.72
C VAL A 63 -10.95 -3.27 7.00
N LEU A 64 -10.28 -2.54 7.89
CA LEU A 64 -10.64 -1.15 8.20
C LEU A 64 -10.44 -0.22 6.99
N GLY A 65 -9.33 -0.36 6.25
CA GLY A 65 -9.06 0.40 5.03
C GLY A 65 -10.09 0.13 3.93
N LEU A 66 -10.45 -1.15 3.72
CA LEU A 66 -11.51 -1.51 2.78
C LEU A 66 -12.87 -0.91 3.17
N ILE A 67 -13.24 -0.96 4.45
CA ILE A 67 -14.47 -0.35 4.97
C ILE A 67 -14.41 1.18 4.77
N SER A 68 -13.29 1.81 5.11
CA SER A 68 -13.06 3.25 4.95
C SER A 68 -13.31 3.71 3.51
N VAL A 69 -12.62 3.08 2.54
CA VAL A 69 -12.76 3.40 1.12
C VAL A 69 -14.19 3.17 0.66
N ARG A 70 -14.82 2.07 1.09
CA ARG A 70 -16.18 1.73 0.70
C ARG A 70 -17.21 2.73 1.20
N LEU A 71 -16.97 3.35 2.36
CA LEU A 71 -17.82 4.36 2.98
C LEU A 71 -17.58 5.77 2.42
N ARG A 72 -16.35 6.09 1.96
CA ARG A 72 -15.99 7.43 1.47
C ARG A 72 -16.17 7.59 -0.04
N ASP A 73 -15.59 6.70 -0.82
CA ASP A 73 -15.46 6.86 -2.27
C ASP A 73 -16.30 5.86 -3.07
N GLY A 74 -16.90 4.88 -2.39
CA GLY A 74 -17.99 4.04 -2.90
C GLY A 74 -17.61 3.01 -3.98
N ALA A 75 -16.50 3.17 -4.69
CA ALA A 75 -16.11 2.32 -5.81
C ALA A 75 -14.64 1.87 -5.76
N TRP A 76 -14.42 0.58 -6.06
CA TRP A 76 -13.09 -0.04 -6.20
C TRP A 76 -12.19 0.64 -7.25
N THR A 77 -12.80 1.35 -8.20
CA THR A 77 -12.10 2.17 -9.21
C THR A 77 -11.39 3.38 -8.62
N ALA A 78 -11.80 3.88 -7.44
CA ALA A 78 -11.11 4.96 -6.75
C ALA A 78 -9.76 4.52 -6.17
N MET A 79 -9.57 3.22 -5.91
CA MET A 79 -8.30 2.64 -5.44
C MET A 79 -7.25 2.49 -6.55
N GLY A 80 -7.51 2.95 -7.78
CA GLY A 80 -6.52 2.92 -8.85
C GLY A 80 -6.23 1.53 -9.41
N LEU A 81 -7.07 0.53 -9.12
CA LEU A 81 -7.02 -0.80 -9.72
C LEU A 81 -7.09 -0.67 -11.26
N ARG A 82 -5.94 -0.81 -11.91
CA ARG A 82 -5.80 -0.72 -13.36
C ARG A 82 -5.20 -2.01 -13.92
N TRP A 83 -5.68 -2.39 -15.09
CA TRP A 83 -5.09 -3.51 -15.81
C TRP A 83 -3.68 -3.14 -16.28
N PRO A 84 -2.71 -4.06 -16.15
CA PRO A 84 -1.36 -3.81 -16.64
C PRO A 84 -1.38 -3.67 -18.16
N ALA A 85 -0.56 -2.75 -18.68
CA ALA A 85 -0.44 -2.53 -20.12
C ALA A 85 0.08 -3.76 -20.88
N SER A 86 0.85 -4.64 -20.20
CA SER A 86 1.31 -5.90 -20.76
C SER A 86 1.58 -6.94 -19.67
N TRP A 87 0.72 -7.95 -19.59
CA TRP A 87 0.87 -9.07 -18.66
C TRP A 87 2.21 -9.80 -18.82
N ARG A 88 2.71 -9.96 -20.05
CA ARG A 88 4.00 -10.61 -20.29
C ARG A 88 5.14 -9.84 -19.62
N ARG A 89 5.19 -8.52 -19.79
CA ARG A 89 6.21 -7.67 -19.15
C ARG A 89 6.07 -7.68 -17.64
N THR A 90 4.84 -7.57 -17.13
CA THR A 90 4.57 -7.62 -15.69
C THR A 90 5.07 -8.92 -15.06
N VAL A 91 4.75 -10.07 -15.67
CA VAL A 91 5.21 -11.38 -15.17
C VAL A 91 6.73 -11.50 -15.26
N LEU A 92 7.35 -11.06 -16.37
CA LEU A 92 8.81 -11.09 -16.52
C LEU A 92 9.51 -10.23 -15.46
N PHE A 93 9.04 -9.02 -15.21
CA PHE A 93 9.60 -8.16 -14.18
C PHE A 93 9.38 -8.73 -12.77
N ALA A 94 8.19 -9.26 -12.48
CA ALA A 94 7.90 -9.88 -11.19
C ALA A 94 8.83 -11.08 -10.91
N LEU A 95 8.96 -12.00 -11.87
CA LEU A 95 9.84 -13.16 -11.76
C LEU A 95 11.32 -12.75 -11.71
N GLY A 96 11.72 -11.77 -12.53
CA GLY A 96 13.08 -11.25 -12.55
C GLY A 96 13.46 -10.58 -11.22
N ALA A 97 12.58 -9.75 -10.67
CA ALA A 97 12.76 -9.12 -9.37
C ALA A 97 12.81 -10.15 -8.24
N ALA A 98 11.91 -11.15 -8.25
CA ALA A 98 11.91 -12.23 -7.26
C ALA A 98 13.21 -13.05 -7.31
N ALA A 99 13.64 -13.46 -8.50
CA ALA A 99 14.89 -14.20 -8.69
C ALA A 99 16.10 -13.37 -8.22
N LEU A 100 16.18 -12.10 -8.63
CA LEU A 100 17.24 -11.19 -8.20
C LEU A 100 17.26 -11.04 -6.67
N ARG A 101 16.09 -10.85 -6.04
CA ARG A 101 15.96 -10.71 -4.58
C ARG A 101 16.44 -11.95 -3.83
N ILE A 102 16.10 -13.14 -4.33
CA ILE A 102 16.50 -14.43 -3.74
C ILE A 102 18.01 -14.64 -3.91
N LEU A 103 18.54 -14.44 -5.12
CA LEU A 103 19.96 -14.64 -5.41
C LEU A 103 20.85 -13.65 -4.66
N LEU A 104 20.46 -12.37 -4.61
CA LEU A 104 21.17 -11.36 -3.84
C LEU A 104 21.17 -11.71 -2.34
N GLY A 105 20.03 -12.19 -1.83
CA GLY A 105 19.92 -12.72 -0.47
C GLY A 105 20.94 -13.82 -0.20
N ALA A 106 20.85 -14.91 -0.94
CA ALA A 106 21.63 -16.12 -0.71
C ALA A 106 23.13 -15.97 -1.00
N LEU A 107 23.51 -15.17 -2.01
CA LEU A 107 24.90 -15.11 -2.50
C LEU A 107 25.68 -13.93 -1.93
N VAL A 108 25.02 -12.88 -1.47
CA VAL A 108 25.68 -11.64 -1.04
C VAL A 108 25.27 -11.27 0.38
N ILE A 109 23.97 -11.13 0.64
CA ILE A 109 23.49 -10.63 1.94
C ILE A 109 23.81 -11.64 3.04
N ASP A 110 23.35 -12.89 2.91
CA ASP A 110 23.50 -13.89 3.98
C ASP A 110 24.98 -14.18 4.31
N PRO A 111 25.89 -14.36 3.32
CA PRO A 111 27.30 -14.55 3.61
C PRO A 111 27.92 -13.34 4.34
N LEU A 112 27.56 -12.12 3.96
CA LEU A 112 28.10 -10.91 4.60
C LEU A 112 27.56 -10.73 6.01
N THR A 113 26.25 -10.91 6.22
CA THR A 113 25.61 -10.68 7.52
C THR A 113 25.92 -11.77 8.54
N ALA A 114 26.21 -13.01 8.09
CA ALA A 114 26.63 -14.11 8.96
C ALA A 114 27.91 -13.83 9.76
N HIS A 115 28.72 -12.84 9.35
CA HIS A 115 29.90 -12.40 10.11
C HIS A 115 29.53 -11.66 11.40
N PHE A 116 28.31 -11.11 11.47
CA PHE A 116 27.89 -10.17 12.51
C PHE A 116 26.66 -10.65 13.27
N TRP A 117 25.78 -11.42 12.64
CA TRP A 117 24.53 -11.89 13.23
C TRP A 117 24.34 -13.40 13.07
N PRO A 118 23.62 -14.04 14.01
CA PRO A 118 23.15 -15.41 13.84
C PRO A 118 22.30 -15.57 12.57
N PRO A 119 22.22 -16.78 12.01
CA PRO A 119 21.38 -17.05 10.85
C PRO A 119 19.92 -16.63 11.08
N ALA A 120 19.29 -16.09 10.03
CA ALA A 120 17.87 -15.77 10.07
C ALA A 120 17.05 -17.03 10.34
N VAL A 121 16.14 -16.94 11.32
CA VAL A 121 15.23 -18.04 11.67
C VAL A 121 13.96 -17.89 10.84
N ALA A 122 13.59 -18.95 10.13
CA ALA A 122 12.35 -18.96 9.36
C ALA A 122 11.14 -18.81 10.29
N PRO A 123 10.05 -18.17 9.82
CA PRO A 123 8.81 -18.10 10.59
C PRO A 123 8.29 -19.49 10.99
N SER A 124 7.59 -19.57 12.11
CA SER A 124 6.98 -20.82 12.58
C SER A 124 6.06 -21.45 11.51
N GLY A 125 6.22 -22.75 11.27
CA GLY A 125 5.46 -23.48 10.26
C GLY A 125 6.05 -23.46 8.84
N ALA A 126 7.16 -22.76 8.61
CA ALA A 126 7.87 -22.79 7.32
C ALA A 126 8.40 -24.20 6.96
N ASP A 127 8.75 -24.99 7.98
CA ASP A 127 9.16 -26.39 7.86
C ASP A 127 8.07 -27.27 7.21
N GLN A 128 6.79 -26.94 7.43
CA GLN A 128 5.64 -27.69 6.90
C GLN A 128 5.41 -27.48 5.41
N ILE A 129 6.05 -26.48 4.80
CA ILE A 129 5.90 -26.14 3.38
C ILE A 129 6.67 -27.16 2.51
N THR A 130 7.80 -27.66 3.00
CA THR A 130 8.68 -28.55 2.21
C THR A 130 7.97 -29.87 1.93
N GLY A 131 7.81 -30.21 0.65
CA GLY A 131 7.15 -31.45 0.22
C GLY A 131 5.61 -31.42 0.22
N HIS A 132 4.97 -30.32 0.64
CA HIS A 132 3.51 -30.21 0.71
C HIS A 132 2.97 -29.04 -0.10
N VAL A 133 2.72 -29.28 -1.40
CA VAL A 133 2.22 -28.27 -2.35
C VAL A 133 0.95 -27.55 -1.86
N MET A 134 0.01 -28.27 -1.24
CA MET A 134 -1.22 -27.65 -0.75
C MET A 134 -0.96 -26.69 0.43
N VAL A 135 0.00 -27.03 1.31
CA VAL A 135 0.42 -26.13 2.40
C VAL A 135 1.11 -24.90 1.82
N ALA A 136 1.98 -25.08 0.83
CA ALA A 136 2.62 -23.99 0.10
C ALA A 136 1.60 -23.05 -0.55
N LEU A 137 0.57 -23.57 -1.21
CA LEU A 137 -0.49 -22.77 -1.83
C LEU A 137 -1.33 -22.00 -0.81
N ARG A 138 -1.63 -22.60 0.35
CA ARG A 138 -2.34 -21.91 1.45
C ARG A 138 -1.50 -20.75 2.00
N TRP A 139 -0.23 -20.98 2.26
CA TRP A 139 0.70 -19.93 2.69
C TRP A 139 0.84 -18.84 1.63
N LEU A 140 0.97 -19.22 0.36
CA LEU A 140 1.00 -18.27 -0.75
C LEU A 140 -0.26 -17.42 -0.78
N LEU A 141 -1.45 -18.02 -0.63
CA LEU A 141 -2.71 -17.28 -0.60
C LEU A 141 -2.75 -16.28 0.55
N ILE A 142 -2.35 -16.69 1.75
CA ILE A 142 -2.34 -15.83 2.94
C ILE A 142 -1.36 -14.66 2.75
N VAL A 143 -0.12 -14.95 2.37
CA VAL A 143 0.92 -13.94 2.15
C VAL A 143 0.52 -13.00 1.01
N TRP A 144 -0.04 -13.53 -0.07
CA TRP A 144 -0.47 -12.71 -1.21
C TRP A 144 -1.61 -11.75 -0.85
N ILE A 145 -2.61 -12.22 -0.09
CA ILE A 145 -3.74 -11.37 0.32
C ILE A 145 -3.31 -10.32 1.35
N PHE A 146 -2.56 -10.71 2.38
CA PHE A 146 -2.29 -9.80 3.50
C PHE A 146 -0.98 -9.02 3.36
N ALA A 147 0.12 -9.69 3.01
CA ALA A 147 1.42 -9.04 2.94
C ALA A 147 1.67 -8.33 1.60
N ALA A 148 1.15 -8.84 0.48
CA ALA A 148 1.33 -8.17 -0.81
C ALA A 148 0.17 -7.20 -1.11
N PHE A 149 -1.05 -7.72 -1.22
CA PHE A 149 -2.21 -6.94 -1.60
C PHE A 149 -2.71 -6.04 -0.46
N GLY A 150 -2.73 -6.58 0.76
CA GLY A 150 -3.20 -5.87 1.94
C GLY A 150 -2.32 -4.68 2.32
N GLU A 151 -1.01 -4.88 2.28
CA GLU A 151 -0.02 -3.81 2.50
C GLU A 151 -0.19 -2.66 1.50
N GLU A 152 -0.39 -2.98 0.21
CA GLU A 152 -0.63 -1.96 -0.84
C GLU A 152 -1.95 -1.19 -0.65
N ILE A 153 -2.99 -1.80 -0.05
CA ILE A 153 -4.23 -1.09 0.30
C ILE A 153 -4.05 -0.19 1.53
N GLY A 154 -3.14 -0.57 2.42
CA GLY A 154 -2.86 0.17 3.65
C GLY A 154 -2.04 1.44 3.45
N TYR A 155 -1.26 1.53 2.37
CA TYR A 155 -0.45 2.70 1.99
C TYR A 155 -1.25 3.75 1.20
#